data_AF-A0A366H165-F1
#
_entry.id   AF-A0A366H165-F1
#
_cell.length_a   1.000
_cell.length_b   1.000
_cell.length_c   1.000
_cell.angle_alpha   90.00
_cell.angle_beta   90.00
_cell.angle_gamma   90.00
#
_symmetry.space_group_name_H-M   'P 1'
#
loop_
_entity.id
_entity.type
_entity.pdbx_description
1 polymer ?
#
loop_
_entity_poly.entity_id
_entity_poly.type
_entity_poly.pdbx_seq_one_letter_code
_entity_poly.pdbx_strand_id
1 'polypeptide(L)'
;MVAMRTLPPHITGGMLRDLLSDPDEEIRLLAYGVVDNAEKKIMQQIFMAQEQMPEAVTITEQADINARLAELYWELIYQNLVQGEVYNYTLERVEHYAREAVTQNDTLASMYYLLGRCALLRNKPNEAKEYLQRALFNQFPVERLLPWLGEVAFLQHDYSRLGEILRPLDNGTLSPTLQSTVNYWSK
;
A
#
# COMPACT_ATOMS: atom_id res chain seq x y z
N MET A 1 -16.06 13.26 26.79
CA MET A 1 -14.70 12.95 26.28
C MET A 1 -14.62 11.46 26.02
N VAL A 2 -15.01 11.02 24.81
CA VAL A 2 -14.92 9.60 24.42
C VAL A 2 -13.52 9.37 23.86
N ALA A 3 -12.82 8.42 24.48
CA ALA A 3 -11.48 8.02 24.10
C ALA A 3 -11.48 7.48 22.67
N MET A 4 -10.82 8.19 21.75
CA MET A 4 -10.39 7.66 20.47
C MET A 4 -9.34 6.58 20.74
N ARG A 5 -9.80 5.35 20.99
CA ARG A 5 -8.95 4.17 20.95
C ARG A 5 -8.29 4.14 19.58
N THR A 6 -6.96 4.06 19.58
CA THR A 6 -6.07 4.07 18.44
C THR A 6 -6.45 2.99 17.43
N LEU A 7 -7.30 3.35 16.47
CA LEU A 7 -7.56 2.58 15.27
C LEU A 7 -6.34 2.70 14.33
N PRO A 8 -6.01 1.65 13.56
CA PRO A 8 -4.97 1.71 12.55
C PRO A 8 -5.21 2.91 11.60
N PRO A 9 -4.19 3.72 11.27
CA PRO A 9 -4.35 4.98 10.52
C PRO A 9 -5.13 4.86 9.21
N HIS A 10 -5.01 3.74 8.49
CA HIS A 10 -5.72 3.47 7.24
C HIS A 10 -7.23 3.21 7.42
N ILE A 11 -7.64 2.63 8.56
CA ILE A 11 -9.06 2.43 8.90
C ILE A 11 -9.69 3.78 9.25
N THR A 12 -8.95 4.61 9.98
CA THR A 12 -9.36 5.97 10.33
C THR A 12 -9.44 6.87 9.10
N GLY A 13 -8.55 6.71 8.11
CA GLY A 13 -8.51 7.55 6.91
C GLY A 13 -9.74 7.46 6.01
N GLY A 14 -10.28 6.25 5.78
CA GLY A 14 -11.54 6.07 5.05
C GLY A 14 -12.73 6.68 5.79
N MET A 15 -12.84 6.41 7.09
CA MET A 15 -13.90 6.96 7.93
C MET A 15 -13.83 8.49 8.04
N LEU A 16 -12.64 9.06 8.20
CA LEU A 16 -12.43 10.51 8.24
C LEU A 16 -12.87 11.18 6.93
N ARG A 17 -12.74 10.48 5.80
CA ARG A 17 -13.22 10.98 4.50
C ARG A 17 -14.72 10.97 4.39
N ASP A 18 -15.39 9.94 4.88
CA ASP A 18 -16.84 9.90 4.90
C ASP A 18 -17.39 11.08 5.73
N LEU A 19 -16.70 11.42 6.84
CA LEU A 19 -17.04 12.57 7.68
C LEU A 19 -16.83 13.94 7.01
N LEU A 20 -16.10 14.05 5.89
CA LEU A 20 -16.01 15.29 5.11
C LEU A 20 -17.34 15.64 4.42
N SER A 21 -18.24 14.67 4.29
CA SER A 21 -19.59 14.85 3.74
C SER A 21 -20.68 14.85 4.83
N ASP A 22 -20.31 14.88 6.12
CA ASP A 22 -21.26 14.81 7.24
C ASP A 22 -22.25 15.99 7.21
N PRO A 23 -23.55 15.85 7.50
CA PRO A 23 -24.46 16.99 7.50
C PRO A 23 -24.08 18.08 8.53
N ASP A 24 -23.39 17.73 9.62
CA ASP A 24 -22.94 18.66 10.65
C ASP A 24 -21.65 19.38 10.23
N GLU A 25 -21.65 20.72 10.28
CA GLU A 25 -20.53 21.56 9.89
C GLU A 25 -19.31 21.41 10.81
N GLU A 26 -19.52 21.29 12.13
CA GLU A 26 -18.43 21.18 13.08
C GLU A 26 -17.68 19.86 12.91
N ILE A 27 -18.43 18.77 12.70
CA ILE A 27 -17.86 17.44 12.41
C ILE A 27 -17.02 17.50 11.14
N ARG A 28 -17.54 18.13 10.09
CA ARG A 28 -16.84 18.29 8.81
C ARG A 28 -15.53 19.05 8.95
N LEU A 29 -15.55 20.17 9.68
CA LEU A 29 -14.36 21.01 9.90
C LEU A 29 -13.29 20.29 10.71
N LEU A 30 -13.69 19.51 11.72
CA LEU A 30 -12.77 18.67 12.49
C LEU A 30 -12.14 17.59 11.60
N ALA A 31 -12.93 16.93 10.75
CA ALA A 31 -12.44 15.93 9.82
C ALA A 31 -11.43 16.54 8.81
N TYR A 32 -11.71 17.72 8.27
CA TYR A 32 -10.76 18.46 7.42
C TYR A 32 -9.45 18.75 8.16
N GLY A 33 -9.52 19.26 9.40
CA GLY A 33 -8.34 19.55 10.20
C GLY A 33 -7.48 18.31 10.46
N VAL A 34 -8.09 17.14 10.70
CA VAL A 34 -7.34 15.90 10.92
C VAL A 34 -6.67 15.42 9.63
N VAL A 35 -7.39 15.44 8.50
CA VAL A 35 -6.85 15.00 7.19
C VAL A 35 -5.71 15.93 6.75
N ASP A 36 -5.91 17.25 6.81
CA ASP A 36 -4.91 18.25 6.41
C ASP A 36 -3.63 18.15 7.26
N ASN A 37 -3.76 17.96 8.57
CA ASN A 37 -2.60 17.77 9.44
C ASN A 37 -1.83 16.48 9.14
N ALA A 38 -2.54 15.38 8.84
CA ALA A 38 -1.91 14.12 8.48
C ALA A 38 -1.16 14.23 7.13
N GLU A 39 -1.78 14.85 6.14
CA GLU A 39 -1.17 15.12 4.83
C GLU A 39 0.08 15.99 4.97
N LYS A 40 -0.02 17.14 5.66
CA LYS A 40 1.11 18.06 5.88
C LYS A 40 2.28 17.37 6.56
N LYS A 41 2.02 16.51 7.55
CA LYS A 41 3.08 15.77 8.27
C LYS A 41 3.85 14.83 7.35
N ILE A 42 3.17 14.14 6.43
CA ILE A 42 3.83 13.24 5.48
C ILE A 42 4.55 14.06 4.40
N MET A 43 3.93 15.13 3.89
CA MET A 43 4.54 16.03 2.91
C MET A 43 5.82 16.69 3.44
N GLN A 44 5.86 17.08 4.72
CA GLN A 44 7.08 17.57 5.36
C GLN A 44 8.19 16.51 5.41
N GLN A 45 7.85 15.25 5.71
CA GLN A 45 8.84 14.16 5.69
C GLN A 45 9.35 13.88 4.27
N ILE A 46 8.48 13.96 3.26
CA ILE A 46 8.87 13.83 1.85
C ILE A 46 9.86 14.94 1.49
N PHE A 47 9.54 16.18 1.84
CA PHE A 47 10.42 17.32 1.58
C PHE A 47 11.79 17.13 2.24
N MET A 48 11.83 16.75 3.52
CA MET A 48 13.09 16.50 4.23
C MET A 48 13.91 15.36 3.59
N ALA A 49 13.27 14.26 3.18
CA ALA A 49 13.95 13.16 2.52
C ALA A 49 14.48 13.55 1.12
N GLN A 50 13.78 14.43 0.40
CA GLN A 50 14.26 14.97 -0.87
C GLN A 50 15.49 15.87 -0.71
N GLU A 51 15.52 16.70 0.34
CA GLU A 51 16.67 17.56 0.66
C GLU A 51 17.92 16.74 1.06
N GLN A 52 17.74 15.52 1.56
CA GLN A 52 18.85 14.60 1.87
C GLN A 52 19.43 13.91 0.63
N MET A 53 18.69 13.85 -0.48
CA MET A 53 19.10 13.13 -1.68
C MET A 53 20.46 13.60 -2.26
N PRO A 54 20.76 14.91 -2.36
CA PRO A 54 22.05 15.40 -2.84
C PRO A 54 23.22 15.07 -1.91
N GLU A 55 22.96 14.76 -0.64
CA GLU A 55 23.99 14.43 0.36
C GLU A 55 24.40 12.96 0.30
N ALA A 56 23.64 12.10 -0.39
CA ALA A 56 23.92 10.67 -0.48
C ALA A 56 25.14 10.40 -1.38
N VAL A 57 26.22 9.94 -0.76
CA VAL A 57 27.51 9.70 -1.42
C VAL A 57 27.60 8.28 -1.96
N THR A 58 26.95 7.33 -1.30
CA THR A 58 27.00 5.91 -1.65
C THR A 58 25.72 5.44 -2.35
N ILE A 59 25.85 4.40 -3.18
CA ILE A 59 24.71 3.74 -3.84
C ILE A 59 23.71 3.20 -2.80
N THR A 60 24.20 2.71 -1.66
CA THR A 60 23.35 2.23 -0.57
C THR A 60 22.53 3.35 0.08
N GLU A 61 23.16 4.49 0.39
CA GLU A 61 22.44 5.65 0.94
C GLU A 61 21.39 6.17 -0.04
N GLN A 62 21.71 6.21 -1.34
CA GLN A 62 20.74 6.57 -2.38
C GLN A 62 19.56 5.58 -2.41
N ALA A 63 19.83 4.28 -2.30
CA ALA A 63 18.80 3.25 -2.27
C ALA A 63 17.87 3.42 -1.07
N ASP A 64 18.44 3.71 0.11
CA ASP A 64 17.69 3.90 1.35
C ASP A 64 16.80 5.16 1.30
N ILE A 65 17.32 6.27 0.75
CA ILE A 65 16.52 7.49 0.56
C ILE A 65 15.40 7.27 -0.46
N ASN A 66 15.70 6.61 -1.59
CA ASN A 66 14.69 6.24 -2.58
C ASN A 66 13.62 5.34 -1.96
N ALA A 67 14.01 4.33 -1.18
CA ALA A 67 13.07 3.46 -0.49
C ALA A 67 12.19 4.24 0.49
N ARG A 68 12.78 5.16 1.25
CA ARG A 68 12.05 6.02 2.19
C ARG A 68 11.05 6.92 1.48
N LEU A 69 11.42 7.51 0.34
CA LEU A 69 10.51 8.33 -0.46
C LEU A 69 9.33 7.49 -0.98
N ALA A 70 9.59 6.29 -1.52
CA ALA A 70 8.54 5.40 -1.98
C ALA A 70 7.54 5.04 -0.87
N GLU A 71 8.03 4.74 0.34
CA GLU A 71 7.18 4.46 1.50
C GLU A 71 6.33 5.66 1.92
N LEU A 72 6.89 6.86 1.93
CA LEU A 72 6.17 8.08 2.31
C LEU A 72 5.07 8.44 1.30
N TYR A 73 5.37 8.37 0.00
CA TYR A 73 4.33 8.56 -1.02
C TYR A 73 3.27 7.45 -0.92
N TRP A 74 3.66 6.21 -0.63
CA TRP A 74 2.71 5.12 -0.45
C TRP A 74 1.83 5.33 0.78
N GLU A 75 2.36 5.94 1.84
CA GLU A 75 1.59 6.26 3.05
C GLU A 75 0.45 7.25 2.77
N LEU A 76 0.66 8.24 1.89
CA LEU A 76 -0.41 9.13 1.42
C LEU A 76 -1.54 8.36 0.74
N ILE A 77 -1.23 7.33 -0.05
CA ILE A 77 -2.24 6.47 -0.68
C ILE A 77 -2.91 5.57 0.36
N TYR A 78 -2.10 4.91 1.19
CA TYR A 78 -2.56 3.91 2.15
C TYR A 78 -3.47 4.50 3.23
N GLN A 79 -3.18 5.72 3.68
CA GLN A 79 -4.01 6.44 4.63
C GLN A 79 -5.22 7.10 3.97
N ASN A 80 -5.38 6.97 2.64
CA ASN A 80 -6.36 7.71 1.87
C ASN A 80 -6.19 9.20 2.21
N LEU A 81 -5.11 9.85 1.75
CA LEU A 81 -4.84 11.28 1.94
C LEU A 81 -4.85 12.04 0.60
N VAL A 82 -4.66 11.34 -0.52
CA VAL A 82 -4.71 11.90 -1.88
C VAL A 82 -5.91 11.33 -2.67
N GLN A 83 -6.40 12.05 -3.69
CA GLN A 83 -7.50 11.62 -4.58
C GLN A 83 -7.29 12.13 -6.01
N GLY A 84 -8.04 11.58 -6.96
CA GLY A 84 -8.09 12.07 -8.34
C GLY A 84 -6.72 12.13 -8.99
N GLU A 85 -6.38 13.28 -9.57
CA GLU A 85 -5.09 13.49 -10.25
C GLU A 85 -3.91 13.41 -9.28
N VAL A 86 -4.05 13.93 -8.05
CA VAL A 86 -3.00 13.87 -7.03
C VAL A 86 -2.69 12.43 -6.66
N TYR A 87 -3.71 11.57 -6.56
CA TYR A 87 -3.52 10.13 -6.32
C TYR A 87 -2.67 9.48 -7.42
N ASN A 88 -2.98 9.76 -8.68
CA ASN A 88 -2.25 9.18 -9.81
C ASN A 88 -0.79 9.64 -9.83
N TYR A 89 -0.56 10.93 -9.58
CA TYR A 89 0.78 11.47 -9.42
C TYR A 89 1.53 10.81 -8.26
N THR A 90 0.91 10.70 -7.07
CA THR A 90 1.50 10.04 -5.91
C THR A 90 1.86 8.58 -6.22
N LEU A 91 1.00 7.85 -6.93
CA LEU A 91 1.26 6.46 -7.32
C LEU A 91 2.45 6.35 -8.28
N GLU A 92 2.57 7.27 -9.24
CA GLU A 92 3.75 7.37 -10.11
C GLU A 92 5.04 7.63 -9.32
N ARG A 93 4.98 8.47 -8.28
CA ARG A 93 6.14 8.74 -7.42
C ARG A 93 6.54 7.51 -6.60
N VAL A 94 5.58 6.74 -6.07
CA VAL A 94 5.87 5.46 -5.40
C VAL A 94 6.64 4.54 -6.34
N GLU A 95 6.14 4.34 -7.55
CA GLU A 95 6.80 3.46 -8.53
C GLU A 95 8.18 3.94 -8.92
N HIS A 96 8.33 5.23 -9.20
CA HIS A 96 9.61 5.82 -9.58
C HIS A 96 10.67 5.56 -8.52
N TYR A 97 10.40 5.95 -7.27
CA TYR A 97 11.36 5.81 -6.18
C TYR A 97 11.61 4.35 -5.81
N ALA A 98 10.59 3.49 -5.82
CA ALA A 98 10.78 2.06 -5.56
C ALA A 98 11.62 1.39 -6.66
N ARG A 99 11.49 1.80 -7.93
CA ARG A 99 12.33 1.30 -9.04
C ARG A 99 13.79 1.74 -8.91
N GLU A 100 14.03 3.00 -8.58
CA GLU A 100 15.39 3.49 -8.33
C GLU A 100 16.03 2.73 -7.16
N ALA A 101 15.28 2.55 -6.05
CA ALA A 101 15.76 1.81 -4.88
C ALA A 101 16.17 0.37 -5.22
N VAL A 102 15.34 -0.40 -5.94
CA VAL A 102 15.68 -1.79 -6.30
C VAL A 102 16.75 -1.91 -7.38
N THR A 103 16.96 -0.85 -8.18
CA THR A 103 18.06 -0.79 -9.14
C THR A 103 19.41 -0.63 -8.43
N GLN A 104 19.42 0.10 -7.32
CA GLN A 104 20.60 0.35 -6.49
C GLN A 104 20.83 -0.77 -5.46
N ASN A 105 19.76 -1.36 -4.94
CA ASN A 105 19.77 -2.47 -3.99
C ASN A 105 18.61 -3.45 -4.26
N ASP A 106 18.90 -4.56 -4.92
CA ASP A 106 17.93 -5.57 -5.32
C ASP A 106 17.46 -6.50 -4.19
N THR A 107 17.93 -6.28 -2.96
CA THR A 107 17.50 -7.05 -1.77
C THR A 107 16.33 -6.42 -1.02
N LEU A 108 15.91 -5.21 -1.42
CA LEU A 108 14.84 -4.45 -0.76
C LEU A 108 13.45 -5.07 -1.02
N ALA A 109 13.10 -6.06 -0.21
CA ALA A 109 11.86 -6.82 -0.32
C ALA A 109 10.59 -5.94 -0.26
N SER A 110 10.60 -4.90 0.59
CA SER A 110 9.49 -3.96 0.73
C SER A 110 9.24 -3.15 -0.55
N MET A 111 10.29 -2.84 -1.32
CA MET A 111 10.15 -2.10 -2.57
C MET A 111 9.51 -2.95 -3.66
N TYR A 112 9.90 -4.22 -3.75
CA TYR A 112 9.22 -5.17 -4.64
C TYR A 112 7.76 -5.38 -4.27
N TYR A 113 7.43 -5.40 -2.97
CA TYR A 113 6.05 -5.41 -2.52
C TYR A 113 5.29 -4.16 -3.01
N LEU A 114 5.84 -2.96 -2.83
CA LEU A 114 5.21 -1.71 -3.30
C LEU A 114 5.04 -1.68 -4.83
N LEU A 115 6.04 -2.12 -5.59
CA LEU A 115 5.94 -2.23 -7.05
C LEU A 115 4.84 -3.21 -7.48
N GLY A 116 4.72 -4.35 -6.81
CA GLY A 116 3.64 -5.30 -7.04
C GLY A 116 2.25 -4.70 -6.78
N ARG A 117 2.13 -3.91 -5.69
CA ARG A 117 0.89 -3.18 -5.37
C ARG A 117 0.55 -2.13 -6.43
N CYS A 118 1.54 -1.36 -6.90
CA CYS A 118 1.32 -0.36 -7.93
C CYS A 118 0.91 -1.00 -9.28
N ALA A 119 1.54 -2.12 -9.64
CA ALA A 119 1.18 -2.88 -10.83
C ALA A 119 -0.26 -3.42 -10.79
N LEU A 120 -0.72 -3.91 -9.63
CA LEU A 120 -2.13 -4.30 -9.43
C LEU A 120 -3.09 -3.12 -9.59
N LEU A 121 -2.79 -1.98 -8.97
CA LEU A 121 -3.59 -0.75 -9.11
C LEU A 121 -3.69 -0.25 -10.55
N ARG A 122 -2.73 -0.61 -11.41
CA ARG A 122 -2.71 -0.32 -12.84
C ARG A 122 -3.24 -1.46 -13.72
N ASN A 123 -3.85 -2.47 -13.12
CA ASN A 123 -4.39 -3.65 -13.81
C ASN A 123 -3.34 -4.37 -14.67
N LYS A 124 -2.10 -4.50 -14.16
CA LYS A 124 -0.98 -5.20 -14.79
C LYS A 124 -0.60 -6.44 -13.97
N PRO A 125 -1.42 -7.51 -14.00
CA PRO A 125 -1.23 -8.66 -13.11
C PRO A 125 0.06 -9.45 -13.38
N ASN A 126 0.55 -9.47 -14.63
CA ASN A 126 1.81 -10.14 -14.97
C ASN A 126 3.02 -9.45 -14.32
N GLU A 127 3.10 -8.13 -14.44
CA GLU A 127 4.15 -7.32 -13.81
C GLU A 127 4.06 -7.42 -12.27
N ALA A 128 2.83 -7.38 -11.73
CA ALA A 128 2.61 -7.56 -10.30
C ALA A 128 3.12 -8.92 -9.79
N LYS A 129 2.86 -10.00 -10.53
CA LYS A 129 3.33 -11.36 -10.19
C LYS A 129 4.85 -11.39 -10.04
N GLU A 130 5.57 -10.85 -11.01
CA GLU A 130 7.04 -10.84 -11.01
C GLU A 130 7.58 -10.09 -9.78
N TYR A 131 7.03 -8.91 -9.49
CA TYR A 131 7.45 -8.13 -8.33
C TYR A 131 7.11 -8.82 -7.00
N LEU A 132 5.91 -9.37 -6.83
CA LEU A 132 5.53 -10.08 -5.59
C LEU A 132 6.37 -11.36 -5.38
N GLN A 133 6.76 -12.05 -6.46
CA GLN A 133 7.69 -13.17 -6.39
C GLN A 133 9.10 -12.75 -5.97
N ARG A 134 9.60 -11.61 -6.47
CA ARG A 134 10.87 -11.03 -6.01
C ARG A 134 10.81 -10.59 -4.54
N ALA A 135 9.69 -10.04 -4.09
CA ALA A 135 9.49 -9.71 -2.67
C ALA A 135 9.57 -10.98 -1.81
N LEU A 136 8.93 -12.07 -2.24
CA LEU A 136 8.99 -13.37 -1.56
C LEU A 136 10.42 -13.94 -1.54
N PHE A 137 11.14 -13.87 -2.66
CA PHE A 137 12.54 -14.31 -2.75
C PHE A 137 13.43 -13.55 -1.76
N ASN A 138 13.20 -12.24 -1.61
CA ASN A 138 13.87 -11.38 -0.63
C ASN A 138 13.26 -11.47 0.79
N GLN A 139 12.56 -12.57 1.12
CA GLN A 139 12.07 -12.89 2.46
C GLN A 139 10.99 -11.93 3.01
N PHE A 140 10.22 -11.26 2.14
CA PHE A 140 9.04 -10.52 2.60
C PHE A 140 7.99 -11.48 3.20
N PRO A 141 7.28 -11.11 4.28
CA PRO A 141 6.32 -11.99 4.93
C PRO A 141 5.22 -12.49 3.97
N VAL A 142 5.14 -13.81 3.82
CA VAL A 142 4.25 -14.45 2.82
C VAL A 142 2.78 -14.14 3.12
N GLU A 143 2.40 -14.05 4.39
CA GLU A 143 1.03 -13.78 4.84
C GLU A 143 0.53 -12.43 4.32
N ARG A 144 1.44 -11.46 4.17
CA ARG A 144 1.11 -10.13 3.62
C ARG A 144 1.03 -10.12 2.09
N LEU A 145 1.59 -11.14 1.42
CA LEU A 145 1.54 -11.29 -0.04
C LEU A 145 0.32 -12.09 -0.50
N LEU A 146 -0.22 -12.98 0.33
CA LEU A 146 -1.31 -13.89 -0.06
C LEU A 146 -2.51 -13.18 -0.70
N PRO A 147 -3.05 -12.07 -0.15
CA PRO A 147 -4.19 -11.38 -0.78
C PRO A 147 -3.87 -10.90 -2.19
N TRP A 148 -2.67 -10.36 -2.40
CA TRP A 148 -2.23 -9.79 -3.67
C TRP A 148 -1.86 -10.87 -4.68
N LEU A 149 -1.28 -11.99 -4.24
CA LEU A 149 -1.06 -13.16 -5.09
C LEU A 149 -2.39 -13.80 -5.52
N GLY A 150 -3.39 -13.80 -4.64
CA GLY A 150 -4.75 -14.21 -4.99
C GLY A 150 -5.38 -13.28 -6.02
N GLU A 151 -5.26 -11.97 -5.84
CA GLU A 151 -5.73 -10.98 -6.81
C GLU A 151 -5.06 -11.13 -8.18
N VAL A 152 -3.74 -11.33 -8.21
CA VAL A 152 -2.99 -11.67 -9.44
C VAL A 152 -3.59 -12.90 -10.11
N ALA A 153 -3.80 -14.00 -9.38
CA ALA A 153 -4.34 -15.24 -9.92
C ALA A 153 -5.77 -15.05 -10.47
N PHE A 154 -6.60 -14.30 -9.75
CA PHE A 154 -7.95 -13.94 -10.20
C PHE A 154 -7.94 -13.14 -11.51
N LEU A 155 -7.12 -12.09 -11.59
CA LEU A 155 -6.98 -11.24 -12.78
C LEU A 155 -6.35 -11.98 -13.97
N GLN A 156 -5.53 -13.00 -13.71
CA GLN A 156 -4.97 -13.89 -14.73
C GLN A 156 -5.93 -15.02 -15.15
N HIS A 157 -7.12 -15.12 -14.54
CA HIS A 157 -8.05 -16.24 -14.70
C HIS A 157 -7.44 -17.61 -14.32
N ASP A 158 -6.42 -17.62 -13.46
CA ASP A 158 -5.79 -18.82 -12.91
C ASP A 158 -6.49 -19.24 -11.61
N TYR A 159 -7.70 -19.77 -11.77
CA TYR A 159 -8.56 -20.15 -10.65
C TYR A 159 -8.03 -21.34 -9.85
N SER A 160 -7.26 -22.22 -10.50
CA SER A 160 -6.57 -23.32 -9.82
C SER A 160 -5.59 -22.77 -8.78
N ARG A 161 -4.77 -21.80 -9.17
CA ARG A 161 -3.81 -21.16 -8.26
C ARG A 161 -4.50 -20.35 -7.18
N LEU A 162 -5.61 -19.68 -7.50
CA LEU A 162 -6.42 -18.98 -6.52
C LEU A 162 -6.92 -19.93 -5.41
N GLY A 163 -7.43 -21.10 -5.78
CA GLY A 163 -7.87 -22.12 -4.81
C GLY A 163 -6.75 -22.59 -3.88
N GLU A 164 -5.54 -22.78 -4.40
CA GLU A 164 -4.36 -23.11 -3.59
C GLU A 164 -3.98 -22.02 -2.59
N ILE A 165 -4.08 -20.75 -2.98
CA ILE A 165 -3.75 -19.59 -2.14
C ILE A 165 -4.79 -19.39 -1.02
N LEU A 166 -6.07 -19.65 -1.33
CA LEU A 166 -7.16 -19.45 -0.38
C LEU A 166 -7.32 -20.61 0.60
N ARG A 167 -6.93 -21.84 0.23
CA ARG A 167 -7.08 -23.04 1.07
C ARG A 167 -6.45 -22.90 2.47
N PRO A 168 -5.23 -22.34 2.65
CA PRO A 168 -4.66 -22.12 3.98
C PRO A 168 -5.34 -21.02 4.81
N LEU A 169 -6.21 -20.21 4.19
CA LEU A 169 -6.97 -19.16 4.88
C LEU A 169 -8.27 -19.71 5.48
N ASP A 170 -8.68 -20.94 5.12
CA ASP A 170 -9.87 -21.62 5.64
C ASP A 170 -9.68 -22.09 7.10
N ASN A 171 -9.49 -21.12 8.00
CA ASN A 171 -9.18 -21.33 9.41
C ASN A 171 -10.36 -20.96 10.34
N GLY A 172 -11.57 -20.78 9.78
CA GLY A 172 -12.80 -20.51 10.53
C GLY A 172 -12.92 -19.12 11.19
N THR A 173 -11.95 -18.23 10.98
CA THR A 173 -11.93 -16.85 11.53
C THR A 173 -12.11 -15.76 10.47
N LEU A 174 -12.45 -16.12 9.24
CA LEU A 174 -12.71 -15.14 8.17
C LEU A 174 -14.08 -14.48 8.34
N SER A 175 -14.22 -13.26 7.82
CA SER A 175 -15.53 -12.61 7.73
C SER A 175 -16.48 -13.44 6.85
N PRO A 176 -17.81 -13.40 7.07
CA PRO A 176 -18.77 -14.21 6.30
C PRO A 176 -18.71 -13.98 4.77
N THR A 177 -18.39 -12.75 4.35
CA THR A 177 -18.21 -12.39 2.93
C THR A 177 -16.97 -13.05 2.34
N LEU A 178 -15.87 -13.08 3.09
CA LEU A 178 -14.62 -13.69 2.64
C LEU A 178 -14.69 -15.22 2.73
N GLN A 179 -15.34 -15.78 3.74
CA GLN A 179 -15.57 -17.22 3.89
C GLN A 179 -16.36 -17.79 2.71
N SER A 180 -17.38 -17.06 2.20
CA SER A 180 -18.16 -17.49 1.03
C SER A 180 -17.29 -17.59 -0.22
N THR A 181 -16.39 -16.61 -0.43
CA THR A 181 -15.43 -16.62 -1.53
C THR A 181 -14.44 -17.78 -1.39
N VAL A 182 -13.87 -17.99 -0.19
CA VAL A 182 -12.96 -19.10 0.06
C VAL A 182 -13.63 -20.44 -0.23
N ASN A 183 -14.84 -20.68 0.30
CA ASN A 183 -15.59 -21.93 0.10
C ASN A 183 -15.95 -22.22 -1.37
N TYR A 184 -16.09 -21.18 -2.19
CA TYR A 184 -16.39 -21.33 -3.62
C TYR A 184 -15.16 -21.77 -4.41
N TRP A 185 -14.00 -21.18 -4.11
CA TRP A 185 -12.75 -21.40 -4.86
C TRP A 185 -11.85 -22.50 -4.29
N SER A 186 -12.07 -22.96 -3.05
CA SER A 186 -11.26 -24.01 -2.40
C SER A 186 -11.72 -25.45 -2.68
N LYS A 187 -12.84 -25.63 -3.40
CA LYS A 187 -13.43 -26.93 -3.76
C LYS A 187 -12.85 -27.53 -5.03
#